data_AF-A0A9W8B7K6-F1
#
_entry.id   AF-A0A9W8B7K6-F1
#
_cell.length_a   1.000
_cell.length_b   1.000
_cell.length_c   1.000
_cell.angle_alpha   90.00
_cell.angle_beta   90.00
_cell.angle_gamma   90.00
#
_symmetry.space_group_name_H-M   'P 1'
#
loop_
_entity.id
_entity.type
_entity.pdbx_description
1 polymer ?
#
loop_
_entity_poly.entity_id
_entity_poly.type
_entity_poly.pdbx_seq_one_letter_code
_entity_poly.pdbx_strand_id
1 'polypeptide(L)'
;RLRTVKTVAEFITVVCDAMRCHQEILKRCNILHRDISDNNVLVVRRDDKARGLLIDFDCAEDLSKEKTDRRAEMTGTFPFMSINNLSGSDVQRTSLDDWESVLYLICWYATIGIEHGTRRRKELEELPIMKWRTGTNMDVAEAKQASLQTEDLFQEHIVRNFNENDRDGHLLKELVLNLRAFLFENPGLGPEYHGTSTMVDIKASRSKPMTMKEKLEAIKRKQAEQATTDSSTAEKVNPFQKRASKCADISSDLLGFIEVYWEIATEIQSNSV
;
A
#
# COMPACT_ATOMS: atom_id res chain seq x y z
N ARG A 1 4.86 9.52 17.38
CA ARG A 1 3.82 9.25 16.35
C ARG A 1 4.45 9.51 14.99
N LEU A 2 3.99 8.90 13.91
CA LEU A 2 4.66 8.95 12.60
C LEU A 2 5.10 10.37 12.19
N ARG A 3 4.25 11.34 12.50
CA ARG A 3 4.47 12.80 12.46
C ARG A 3 5.80 13.34 13.04
N THR A 4 6.51 12.59 13.88
CA THR A 4 7.78 13.01 14.54
C THR A 4 9.04 12.51 13.82
N VAL A 5 8.90 11.88 12.66
CA VAL A 5 10.03 11.60 11.76
C VAL A 5 10.58 12.91 11.19
N LYS A 6 11.86 12.91 10.86
CA LYS A 6 12.60 14.09 10.38
C LYS A 6 13.10 13.94 8.95
N THR A 7 13.25 12.71 8.47
CA THR A 7 13.83 12.41 7.15
C THR A 7 13.05 11.30 6.47
N VAL A 8 13.16 11.24 5.13
CA VAL A 8 12.59 10.15 4.32
C VAL A 8 13.08 8.79 4.82
N ALA A 9 14.35 8.67 5.17
CA ALA A 9 14.93 7.44 5.71
C ALA A 9 14.27 7.02 7.03
N GLU A 10 14.07 7.95 7.98
CA GLU A 10 13.36 7.63 9.22
C GLU A 10 11.91 7.19 8.95
N PHE A 11 11.22 7.86 8.03
CA PHE A 11 9.85 7.53 7.65
C PHE A 11 9.75 6.12 7.07
N ILE A 12 10.58 5.78 6.08
CA ILE A 12 10.63 4.45 5.46
C ILE A 12 10.93 3.40 6.52
N THR A 13 11.96 3.60 7.36
CA THR A 13 12.32 2.65 8.42
C THR A 13 11.16 2.38 9.37
N VAL A 14 10.48 3.44 9.83
CA VAL A 14 9.37 3.34 10.78
C VAL A 14 8.16 2.61 10.18
N VAL A 15 7.80 2.91 8.93
CA VAL A 15 6.68 2.23 8.23
C VAL A 15 7.02 0.76 7.99
N CYS A 16 8.25 0.46 7.55
CA CYS A 16 8.70 -0.91 7.34
C CYS A 16 8.72 -1.74 8.65
N ASP A 17 9.20 -1.16 9.76
CA ASP A 17 9.15 -1.83 11.07
C ASP A 17 7.70 -2.15 11.49
N ALA A 18 6.78 -1.21 11.27
CA ALA A 18 5.36 -1.44 11.56
C ALA A 18 4.80 -2.60 10.74
N MET A 19 5.17 -2.71 9.47
CA MET A 19 4.70 -3.81 8.61
C MET A 19 5.37 -5.15 8.89
N ARG A 20 6.61 -5.18 9.35
CA ARG A 20 7.20 -6.41 9.91
C ARG A 20 6.43 -6.87 11.15
N CYS A 21 6.12 -5.94 12.06
CA CYS A 21 5.33 -6.23 13.25
C CYS A 21 3.94 -6.76 12.88
N HIS A 22 3.26 -6.10 11.93
CA HIS A 22 1.99 -6.55 11.37
C HIS A 22 2.06 -8.00 10.86
N GLN A 23 3.03 -8.31 10.00
CA GLN A 23 3.18 -9.65 9.42
C GLN A 23 3.51 -10.72 10.46
N GLU A 24 4.35 -10.41 11.45
CA GLU A 24 4.67 -11.34 12.53
C GLU A 24 3.46 -11.60 13.45
N ILE A 25 2.66 -10.57 13.75
CA ILE A 25 1.43 -10.71 14.53
C ILE A 25 0.40 -11.55 13.77
N LEU A 26 0.20 -11.27 12.48
CA LEU A 26 -0.69 -12.06 11.63
C LEU A 26 -0.25 -13.52 11.59
N LYS A 27 1.04 -13.77 11.36
CA LYS A 27 1.59 -15.13 11.26
C LYS A 27 1.51 -15.93 12.56
N ARG A 28 1.78 -15.29 13.71
CA ARG A 28 1.88 -15.99 15.01
C ARG A 28 0.57 -16.03 15.77
N CYS A 29 -0.25 -15.00 15.61
CA CYS A 29 -1.46 -14.81 16.40
C CYS A 29 -2.75 -14.90 15.57
N ASN A 30 -2.64 -14.95 14.23
CA ASN A 30 -3.78 -14.91 13.31
C ASN A 30 -4.64 -13.65 13.47
N ILE A 31 -4.01 -12.53 13.85
CA ILE A 31 -4.66 -11.24 14.07
C ILE A 31 -4.37 -10.31 12.90
N LEU A 32 -5.42 -9.82 12.24
CA LEU A 32 -5.38 -8.80 11.20
C LEU A 32 -5.64 -7.42 11.82
N HIS A 33 -4.82 -6.41 11.53
CA HIS A 33 -4.87 -5.11 12.20
C HIS A 33 -6.08 -4.26 11.80
N ARG A 34 -6.39 -4.18 10.50
CA ARG A 34 -7.53 -3.46 9.91
C ARG A 34 -7.56 -1.93 10.07
N ASP A 35 -6.65 -1.32 10.84
CA ASP A 35 -6.54 0.14 10.97
C ASP A 35 -5.09 0.67 10.89
N ILE A 36 -4.38 0.39 9.79
CA ILE A 36 -3.06 0.99 9.57
C ILE A 36 -3.23 2.48 9.26
N SER A 37 -2.69 3.34 10.12
CA SER A 37 -2.78 4.80 10.01
C SER A 37 -1.56 5.49 10.63
N ASP A 38 -1.43 6.80 10.40
CA ASP A 38 -0.36 7.62 10.97
C ASP A 38 -0.43 7.77 12.50
N ASN A 39 -1.62 7.59 13.09
CA ASN A 39 -1.82 7.59 14.53
C ASN A 39 -1.42 6.28 15.18
N ASN A 40 -1.48 5.17 14.43
CA ASN A 40 -1.27 3.82 14.92
C ASN A 40 0.16 3.32 14.70
N VAL A 41 1.02 4.17 14.12
CA VAL A 41 2.47 3.94 14.04
C VAL A 41 3.22 4.94 14.92
N LEU A 42 3.82 4.42 15.99
CA LEU A 42 4.70 5.18 16.87
C LEU A 42 6.14 5.18 16.35
N VAL A 43 6.82 6.30 16.60
CA VAL A 43 8.26 6.46 16.37
C VAL A 43 8.92 6.33 17.73
N VAL A 44 9.82 5.36 17.86
CA VAL A 44 10.66 5.15 19.03
C VAL A 44 12.08 5.51 18.63
N ARG A 45 12.76 6.34 19.44
CA ARG A 45 14.16 6.72 19.20
C ARG A 45 15.07 5.99 20.16
N ARG A 46 16.12 5.35 19.64
CA ARG A 46 17.22 4.76 20.41
C ARG A 46 18.52 5.13 19.73
N ASP A 47 19.45 5.74 20.47
CA ASP A 47 20.74 6.19 19.94
C ASP A 47 20.57 7.05 18.66
N ASP A 48 19.63 8.00 18.72
CA ASP A 48 19.18 8.87 17.63
C ASP A 48 18.55 8.19 16.40
N LYS A 49 18.53 6.85 16.35
CA LYS A 49 17.88 6.08 15.27
C LYS A 49 16.39 5.95 15.50
N ALA A 50 15.60 6.22 14.46
CA ALA A 50 14.14 6.06 14.49
C ALA A 50 13.74 4.63 14.17
N ARG A 51 12.86 4.05 14.98
CA ARG A 51 12.24 2.73 14.80
C ARG A 51 10.73 2.82 14.90
N GLY A 52 10.04 1.96 14.17
CA GLY A 52 8.58 1.89 14.18
C GLY A 52 8.02 0.93 15.21
N LEU A 53 6.87 1.28 15.79
CA LEU A 53 6.07 0.41 16.63
C LEU A 53 4.61 0.53 16.22
N LEU A 54 4.02 -0.59 15.78
CA LEU A 54 2.60 -0.69 15.48
C LEU A 54 1.80 -0.85 16.79
N ILE A 55 0.74 -0.07 16.93
CA ILE A 55 -0.14 -0.04 18.10
C ILE A 55 -1.60 -0.02 17.66
N ASP A 56 -2.51 -0.08 18.64
CA ASP A 56 -3.96 0.10 18.48
C ASP A 56 -4.64 -1.01 17.66
N PHE A 57 -5.02 -2.07 18.38
CA PHE A 57 -5.67 -3.26 17.84
C PHE A 57 -7.19 -3.27 18.09
N ASP A 58 -7.80 -2.12 18.42
CA ASP A 58 -9.22 -2.06 18.75
C ASP A 58 -10.10 -2.39 17.53
N CYS A 59 -9.61 -2.11 16.32
CA CYS A 59 -10.26 -2.51 15.07
C CYS A 59 -9.83 -3.89 14.58
N ALA A 60 -8.92 -4.59 15.28
CA ALA A 60 -8.31 -5.82 14.78
C ALA A 60 -9.28 -7.01 14.73
N GLU A 61 -8.99 -7.97 13.86
CA GLU A 61 -9.80 -9.17 13.66
C GLU A 61 -8.96 -10.43 13.92
N ASP A 62 -9.46 -11.28 14.81
CA ASP A 62 -8.91 -12.60 15.06
C ASP A 62 -9.49 -13.59 14.03
N LEU A 63 -8.69 -13.92 13.02
CA LEU A 63 -9.07 -14.75 11.89
C LEU A 63 -9.23 -16.24 12.28
N SER A 64 -8.92 -16.62 13.53
CA SER A 64 -9.11 -18.00 14.01
C SER A 64 -10.55 -18.27 14.45
N LYS A 65 -11.33 -17.21 14.66
CA LYS A 65 -12.72 -17.29 15.10
C LYS A 65 -13.65 -17.34 13.90
N GLU A 66 -14.62 -18.25 13.93
CA GLU A 66 -15.69 -18.27 12.94
C GLU A 66 -16.51 -16.98 13.02
N LYS A 67 -16.78 -16.37 11.86
CA LYS A 67 -17.69 -15.22 11.78
C LYS A 67 -19.13 -15.69 11.84
N THR A 68 -19.89 -15.12 12.78
CA THR A 68 -21.36 -15.26 12.80
C THR A 68 -22.03 -14.30 11.81
N ASP A 69 -21.39 -13.18 11.48
CA ASP A 69 -21.90 -12.18 10.54
C ASP A 69 -21.23 -12.26 9.16
N ARG A 70 -22.06 -12.28 8.12
CA ARG A 70 -21.60 -12.33 6.72
C ARG A 70 -21.12 -10.97 6.19
N ARG A 71 -21.46 -9.87 6.87
CA ARG A 71 -21.13 -8.52 6.40
C ARG A 71 -19.82 -8.06 7.04
N ALA A 72 -18.84 -7.67 6.22
CA ALA A 72 -17.60 -7.10 6.73
C ALA A 72 -17.89 -5.75 7.39
N GLU A 73 -17.51 -5.59 8.66
CA GLU A 73 -17.58 -4.30 9.33
C GLU A 73 -16.61 -3.31 8.65
N MET A 74 -17.14 -2.15 8.30
CA MET A 74 -16.34 -1.05 7.75
C MET A 74 -15.70 -0.26 8.89
N THR A 75 -14.46 -0.61 9.19
CA THR A 75 -13.65 -0.04 10.28
C THR A 75 -12.32 0.50 9.75
N GLY A 76 -11.70 1.38 10.54
CA GLY A 76 -10.39 1.99 10.26
C GLY A 76 -10.43 3.50 10.04
N THR A 77 -9.27 4.06 9.70
CA THR A 77 -9.09 5.49 9.50
C THR A 77 -9.41 5.87 8.06
N PHE A 78 -10.46 6.69 7.86
CA PHE A 78 -11.10 6.94 6.56
C PHE A 78 -10.14 7.18 5.36
N PRO A 79 -9.14 8.08 5.42
CA PRO A 79 -8.17 8.26 4.34
C PRO A 79 -7.37 7.01 3.94
N PHE A 80 -7.16 6.08 4.87
CA PHE A 80 -6.27 4.93 4.71
C PHE A 80 -7.03 3.63 4.48
N MET A 81 -8.36 3.61 4.59
CA MET A 81 -9.15 2.41 4.27
C MET A 81 -8.92 1.94 2.82
N SER A 82 -8.85 0.63 2.60
CA SER A 82 -8.76 0.03 1.26
C SER A 82 -10.01 0.30 0.41
N ILE A 83 -9.89 0.19 -0.91
CA ILE A 83 -11.01 0.23 -1.86
C ILE A 83 -12.03 -0.85 -1.51
N ASN A 84 -11.59 -2.07 -1.20
CA ASN A 84 -12.49 -3.17 -0.82
C ASN A 84 -13.33 -2.82 0.42
N ASN A 85 -12.73 -2.18 1.41
CA ASN A 85 -13.41 -1.71 2.63
C ASN A 85 -14.39 -0.56 2.34
N LEU A 86 -13.95 0.46 1.60
CA LEU A 86 -14.73 1.65 1.28
C LEU A 86 -15.94 1.35 0.38
N SER A 87 -15.81 0.39 -0.53
CA SER A 87 -16.89 -0.03 -1.42
C SER A 87 -17.96 -0.88 -0.73
N GLY A 88 -17.79 -1.22 0.55
CA GLY A 88 -18.73 -2.08 1.28
C GLY A 88 -18.86 -3.48 0.68
N SER A 89 -17.77 -3.98 0.09
CA SER A 89 -17.69 -5.29 -0.55
C SER A 89 -17.94 -6.42 0.45
N ASP A 90 -18.62 -7.48 0.01
CA ASP A 90 -18.81 -8.71 0.80
C ASP A 90 -17.54 -9.59 0.82
N VAL A 91 -16.48 -9.21 0.11
CA VAL A 91 -15.19 -9.91 0.17
C VAL A 91 -14.51 -9.61 1.50
N GLN A 92 -14.22 -10.66 2.28
CA GLN A 92 -13.54 -10.54 3.56
C GLN A 92 -12.21 -9.78 3.41
N ARG A 93 -11.98 -8.83 4.30
CA ARG A 93 -10.71 -8.09 4.40
C ARG A 93 -9.58 -9.04 4.74
N THR A 94 -8.42 -8.78 4.15
CA THR A 94 -7.21 -9.58 4.29
C THR A 94 -6.02 -8.67 4.63
N SER A 95 -4.82 -9.23 4.77
CA SER A 95 -3.62 -8.40 4.94
C SER A 95 -3.34 -7.49 3.75
N LEU A 96 -3.89 -7.77 2.57
CA LEU A 96 -3.76 -6.87 1.42
C LEU A 96 -4.45 -5.52 1.63
N ASP A 97 -5.53 -5.48 2.42
CA ASP A 97 -6.19 -4.23 2.79
C ASP A 97 -5.30 -3.37 3.69
N ASP A 98 -4.57 -4.00 4.61
CA ASP A 98 -3.60 -3.32 5.47
C ASP A 98 -2.36 -2.86 4.67
N TRP A 99 -1.89 -3.65 3.70
CA TRP A 99 -0.84 -3.23 2.77
C TRP A 99 -1.27 -2.07 1.86
N GLU A 100 -2.51 -2.06 1.42
CA GLU A 100 -3.07 -0.94 0.66
C GLU A 100 -3.15 0.34 1.50
N SER A 101 -3.46 0.20 2.79
CA SER A 101 -3.42 1.31 3.76
C SER A 101 -2.00 1.89 3.90
N VAL A 102 -0.96 1.06 3.87
CA VAL A 102 0.46 1.51 3.87
C VAL A 102 0.78 2.33 2.62
N LEU A 103 0.34 1.89 1.44
CA LEU A 103 0.53 2.66 0.21
C LEU A 103 -0.08 4.06 0.33
N TYR A 104 -1.30 4.16 0.87
CA TYR A 104 -1.97 5.45 1.08
C TYR A 104 -1.25 6.32 2.11
N LEU A 105 -0.75 5.72 3.18
CA LEU A 105 0.03 6.39 4.21
C LEU A 105 1.32 7.00 3.63
N ILE A 106 2.07 6.23 2.84
CA ILE A 106 3.30 6.69 2.18
C ILE A 106 2.99 7.80 1.18
N CYS A 107 1.98 7.62 0.32
CA CYS A 107 1.57 8.63 -0.65
C CYS A 107 1.16 9.95 0.02
N TRP A 108 0.44 9.87 1.14
CA TRP A 108 0.04 11.03 1.92
C TRP A 108 1.26 11.81 2.40
N TYR A 109 2.17 11.15 3.13
CA TYR A 109 3.36 11.80 3.68
C TYR A 109 4.32 12.30 2.59
N ALA A 110 4.50 11.54 1.51
CA ALA A 110 5.31 11.96 0.36
C ALA A 110 4.71 13.19 -0.35
N THR A 111 3.39 13.39 -0.28
CA THR A 111 2.72 14.55 -0.89
C THR A 111 2.74 15.77 0.02
N ILE A 112 2.50 15.60 1.33
CA ILE A 112 2.44 16.72 2.27
C ILE A 112 3.82 17.17 2.77
N GLY A 113 4.83 16.31 2.63
CA GLY A 113 6.18 16.48 3.16
C GLY A 113 6.41 15.67 4.44
N ILE A 114 7.60 15.09 4.55
CA ILE A 114 8.00 14.32 5.74
C ILE A 114 8.18 15.22 6.95
N GLU A 115 8.83 16.36 6.76
CA GLU A 115 8.95 17.38 7.80
C GLU A 115 7.68 18.24 7.83
N HIS A 116 7.09 18.36 9.02
CA HIS A 116 5.85 19.11 9.21
C HIS A 116 5.97 20.57 8.80
N GLY A 117 4.98 21.07 8.04
CA GLY A 117 4.88 22.48 7.67
C GLY A 117 5.59 22.86 6.38
N THR A 118 6.08 21.89 5.61
CA THR A 118 6.75 22.12 4.32
C THR A 118 5.80 22.51 3.19
N ARG A 119 4.49 22.24 3.30
CA ARG A 119 3.45 22.74 2.37
C ARG A 119 2.40 23.58 3.08
N ARG A 120 1.96 24.66 2.42
CA ARG A 120 0.89 25.52 2.94
C ARG A 120 -0.45 24.82 2.78
N ARG A 121 -1.36 25.03 3.74
CA ARG A 121 -2.71 24.42 3.71
C ARG A 121 -3.45 24.64 2.39
N LYS A 122 -3.39 25.86 1.83
CA LYS A 122 -4.05 26.18 0.56
C LYS A 122 -3.51 25.36 -0.62
N GLU A 123 -2.19 25.11 -0.64
CA GLU A 123 -1.58 24.26 -1.66
C GLU A 123 -2.08 22.82 -1.52
N LEU A 124 -2.24 22.34 -0.29
CA LEU A 124 -2.74 20.99 -0.02
C LEU A 124 -4.17 20.79 -0.53
N GLU A 125 -5.06 21.78 -0.35
CA GLU A 125 -6.48 21.71 -0.74
C GLU A 125 -6.67 21.47 -2.25
N GLU A 126 -5.73 21.90 -3.08
CA GLU A 126 -5.79 21.77 -4.54
C GLU A 126 -5.20 20.44 -5.05
N LEU A 127 -4.56 19.64 -4.19
CA LEU A 127 -3.88 18.41 -4.60
C LEU A 127 -4.86 17.27 -4.85
N PRO A 128 -4.66 16.44 -5.90
CA PRO A 128 -5.54 15.32 -6.21
C PRO A 128 -5.72 14.32 -5.06
N ILE A 129 -4.68 14.14 -4.22
CA ILE A 129 -4.73 13.22 -3.07
C ILE A 129 -5.80 13.60 -2.03
N MET A 130 -6.29 14.85 -2.03
CA MET A 130 -7.38 15.27 -1.14
C MET A 130 -8.70 14.58 -1.44
N LYS A 131 -8.89 14.09 -2.67
CA LYS A 131 -10.04 13.25 -3.04
C LYS A 131 -10.04 11.92 -2.29
N TRP A 132 -8.91 11.46 -1.76
CA TRP A 132 -8.86 10.28 -0.90
C TRP A 132 -9.35 10.53 0.52
N ARG A 133 -9.76 11.77 0.86
CA ARG A 133 -10.13 12.19 2.22
C ARG A 133 -11.50 12.83 2.32
N THR A 134 -12.15 13.10 1.19
CA THR A 134 -13.35 13.93 1.11
C THR A 134 -14.42 13.25 0.28
N GLY A 135 -15.69 13.43 0.65
CA GLY A 135 -16.82 12.77 0.02
C GLY A 135 -17.33 11.56 0.81
N THR A 136 -18.19 10.77 0.17
CA THR A 136 -18.69 9.50 0.68
C THR A 136 -17.63 8.39 0.56
N ASN A 137 -17.86 7.24 1.18
CA ASN A 137 -16.95 6.10 1.04
C ASN A 137 -16.78 5.68 -0.42
N MET A 138 -17.87 5.71 -1.19
CA MET A 138 -17.84 5.36 -2.62
C MET A 138 -17.03 6.39 -3.42
N ASP A 139 -17.20 7.70 -3.15
CA ASP A 139 -16.41 8.74 -3.83
C ASP A 139 -14.90 8.53 -3.61
N VAL A 140 -14.51 8.20 -2.38
CA VAL A 140 -13.11 7.93 -2.03
C VAL A 140 -12.60 6.64 -2.68
N ALA A 141 -13.42 5.57 -2.70
CA ALA A 141 -13.09 4.32 -3.37
C ALA A 141 -12.84 4.51 -4.87
N GLU A 142 -13.74 5.23 -5.55
CA GLU A 142 -13.63 5.53 -6.98
C GLU A 142 -12.41 6.41 -7.28
N ALA A 143 -12.14 7.42 -6.45
CA ALA A 143 -10.95 8.26 -6.61
C ALA A 143 -9.66 7.45 -6.45
N LYS A 144 -9.59 6.53 -5.47
CA LYS A 144 -8.45 5.62 -5.29
C LYS A 144 -8.29 4.67 -6.47
N GLN A 145 -9.38 4.07 -6.93
CA GLN A 145 -9.36 3.16 -8.06
C GLN A 145 -8.89 3.85 -9.34
N ALA A 146 -9.38 5.07 -9.62
CA ALA A 146 -8.95 5.87 -10.76
C ALA A 146 -7.46 6.24 -10.69
N SER A 147 -6.95 6.58 -9.50
CA SER A 147 -5.52 6.85 -9.31
C SER A 147 -4.64 5.61 -9.42
N LEU A 148 -5.11 4.42 -9.07
CA LEU A 148 -4.27 3.22 -9.02
C LEU A 148 -4.34 2.35 -10.27
N GLN A 149 -5.24 2.68 -11.20
CA GLN A 149 -5.59 1.85 -12.35
C GLN A 149 -4.37 1.44 -13.18
N THR A 150 -3.59 2.42 -13.63
CA THR A 150 -2.34 2.23 -14.38
C THR A 150 -1.19 2.95 -13.69
N GLU A 151 0.05 2.61 -14.07
CA GLU A 151 1.21 3.34 -13.56
C GLU A 151 1.17 4.82 -13.97
N ASP A 152 0.79 5.13 -15.22
CA ASP A 152 0.70 6.50 -15.72
C ASP A 152 -0.29 7.36 -14.93
N LEU A 153 -1.49 6.83 -14.68
CA LEU A 153 -2.51 7.51 -13.88
C LEU A 153 -2.05 7.69 -12.43
N PHE A 154 -1.34 6.71 -11.88
CA PHE A 154 -0.79 6.82 -10.53
C PHE A 154 0.32 7.87 -10.46
N GLN A 155 1.17 7.93 -11.48
CA GLN A 155 2.18 8.98 -11.61
C GLN A 155 1.56 10.36 -11.74
N GLU A 156 0.58 10.53 -12.63
CA GLU A 156 -0.09 11.80 -12.89
C GLU A 156 -0.87 12.30 -11.67
N HIS A 157 -1.71 11.45 -11.07
CA HIS A 157 -2.58 11.84 -9.99
C HIS A 157 -1.82 11.99 -8.66
N ILE A 158 -0.80 11.16 -8.40
CA ILE A 158 -0.19 11.04 -7.07
C ILE A 158 1.30 11.40 -7.09
N VAL A 159 2.14 10.62 -7.79
CA VAL A 159 3.61 10.72 -7.67
C VAL A 159 4.16 12.06 -8.12
N ARG A 160 3.59 12.67 -9.17
CA ARG A 160 3.97 14.00 -9.68
C ARG A 160 3.76 15.11 -8.65
N ASN A 161 2.87 14.89 -7.68
CA ASN A 161 2.53 15.87 -6.66
C ASN A 161 3.37 15.73 -5.39
N PHE A 162 4.32 14.80 -5.33
CA PHE A 162 5.20 14.61 -4.18
C PHE A 162 6.02 15.86 -3.86
N ASN A 163 6.34 16.04 -2.59
CA ASN A 163 7.07 17.20 -2.11
C ASN A 163 8.54 17.13 -2.55
N GLU A 164 8.93 18.02 -3.47
CA GLU A 164 10.28 18.07 -4.01
C GLU A 164 11.32 18.57 -3.00
N ASN A 165 10.87 19.16 -1.88
CA ASN A 165 11.76 19.63 -0.81
C ASN A 165 12.25 18.50 0.11
N ASP A 166 11.61 17.32 0.07
CA ASP A 166 12.05 16.19 0.88
C ASP A 166 13.36 15.62 0.31
N ARG A 167 14.45 15.76 1.08
CA ARG A 167 15.72 15.10 0.77
C ARG A 167 15.46 13.60 0.66
N ASP A 168 16.00 12.98 -0.38
CA ASP A 168 15.81 11.56 -0.71
C ASP A 168 14.37 11.17 -1.09
N GLY A 169 13.52 12.14 -1.46
CA GLY A 169 12.15 11.88 -1.91
C GLY A 169 12.03 10.95 -3.13
N HIS A 170 13.11 10.76 -3.90
CA HIS A 170 13.17 9.75 -4.96
C HIS A 170 12.94 8.33 -4.43
N LEU A 171 13.41 8.01 -3.21
CA LEU A 171 13.16 6.71 -2.57
C LEU A 171 11.67 6.49 -2.34
N LEU A 172 10.92 7.52 -1.96
CA LEU A 172 9.47 7.43 -1.80
C LEU A 172 8.77 7.20 -3.14
N LYS A 173 9.21 7.89 -4.21
CA LYS A 173 8.65 7.71 -5.56
C LYS A 173 8.83 6.27 -6.03
N GLU A 174 10.04 5.73 -5.94
CA GLU A 174 10.33 4.35 -6.33
C GLU A 174 9.57 3.35 -5.45
N LEU A 175 9.53 3.59 -4.13
CA LEU A 175 8.83 2.73 -3.17
C LEU A 175 7.34 2.62 -3.52
N VAL A 176 6.63 3.73 -3.73
CA VAL A 176 5.18 3.68 -4.01
C VAL A 176 4.85 3.10 -5.38
N LEU A 177 5.69 3.36 -6.40
CA LEU A 177 5.49 2.81 -7.74
C LEU A 177 5.56 1.29 -7.71
N ASN A 178 6.60 0.76 -7.06
CA ASN A 178 6.78 -0.67 -6.89
C ASN A 178 5.72 -1.27 -5.95
N LEU A 179 5.40 -0.65 -4.81
CA LEU A 179 4.30 -1.12 -3.95
C LEU A 179 2.99 -1.22 -4.72
N ARG A 180 2.66 -0.22 -5.54
CA ARG A 180 1.47 -0.24 -6.40
C ARG A 180 1.56 -1.38 -7.42
N ALA A 181 2.70 -1.59 -8.07
CA ALA A 181 2.88 -2.72 -8.98
C ALA A 181 2.71 -4.08 -8.28
N PHE A 182 3.34 -4.30 -7.12
CA PHE A 182 3.18 -5.55 -6.37
C PHE A 182 1.76 -5.75 -5.84
N LEU A 183 1.09 -4.70 -5.37
CA LEU A 183 -0.28 -4.80 -4.87
C LEU A 183 -1.31 -5.01 -5.98
N PHE A 184 -1.20 -4.26 -7.07
CA PHE A 184 -2.26 -4.12 -8.07
C PHE A 184 -1.96 -4.81 -9.40
N GLU A 185 -0.71 -5.05 -9.76
CA GLU A 185 -0.35 -5.79 -10.97
C GLU A 185 0.14 -7.21 -10.68
N ASN A 186 0.57 -7.50 -9.45
CA ASN A 186 0.98 -8.84 -9.02
C ASN A 186 1.85 -9.56 -10.06
N PRO A 187 3.06 -9.05 -10.39
CA PRO A 187 3.83 -9.45 -11.59
C PRO A 187 4.21 -10.93 -11.67
N GLY A 188 4.14 -11.67 -10.56
CA GLY A 188 4.33 -13.13 -10.53
C GLY A 188 3.05 -13.95 -10.74
N LEU A 189 1.90 -13.30 -10.85
CA LEU A 189 0.57 -13.90 -10.99
C LEU A 189 -0.06 -13.51 -12.33
N GLY A 190 -1.18 -14.15 -12.68
CA GLY A 190 -1.95 -13.81 -13.88
C GLY A 190 -2.79 -12.52 -13.73
N PRO A 191 -3.27 -11.94 -14.84
CA PRO A 191 -4.10 -10.73 -14.83
C PRO A 191 -5.37 -10.79 -13.97
N GLU A 192 -5.87 -11.99 -13.71
CA GLU A 192 -7.04 -12.24 -12.84
C GLU A 192 -6.79 -11.90 -11.36
N TYR A 193 -5.52 -11.71 -10.98
CA TYR A 193 -5.12 -11.27 -9.65
C TYR A 193 -4.81 -9.78 -9.58
N HIS A 194 -5.01 -9.00 -10.65
CA HIS A 194 -4.78 -7.56 -10.61
C HIS A 194 -5.82 -6.85 -9.71
N GLY A 195 -5.36 -5.95 -8.85
CA GLY A 195 -6.17 -5.30 -7.82
C GLY A 195 -7.03 -4.14 -8.29
N THR A 196 -6.74 -3.59 -9.48
CA THR A 196 -7.48 -2.48 -10.10
C THR A 196 -8.29 -2.91 -11.30
N SER A 197 -8.19 -4.19 -11.71
CA SER A 197 -9.01 -4.69 -12.79
C SER A 197 -10.47 -4.52 -12.44
N THR A 198 -11.26 -3.97 -13.36
CA THR A 198 -12.70 -4.23 -13.37
C THR A 198 -12.90 -5.73 -13.58
N MET A 199 -14.05 -6.30 -13.18
CA MET A 199 -14.34 -7.75 -13.29
C MET A 199 -13.72 -8.34 -14.58
N VAL A 200 -12.64 -9.13 -14.42
CA VAL A 200 -11.71 -9.46 -15.51
C VAL A 200 -12.12 -10.74 -16.22
N ASP A 201 -12.02 -10.75 -17.56
CA ASP A 201 -12.20 -11.93 -18.40
C ASP A 201 -11.07 -12.95 -18.17
N ILE A 202 -11.38 -14.22 -17.88
CA ILE A 202 -10.38 -15.21 -17.48
C ILE A 202 -9.79 -15.96 -18.69
N LYS A 203 -8.46 -15.89 -18.86
CA LYS A 203 -7.65 -17.05 -19.28
C LYS A 203 -6.55 -17.31 -18.28
N ALA A 204 -6.43 -18.58 -17.87
CA ALA A 204 -5.36 -19.05 -17.01
C ALA A 204 -4.01 -18.97 -17.73
N SER A 205 -3.23 -17.94 -17.40
CA SER A 205 -1.78 -17.99 -17.59
C SER A 205 -1.18 -18.67 -16.37
N ARG A 206 -0.67 -19.89 -16.54
CA ARG A 206 0.23 -20.48 -15.55
C ARG A 206 1.57 -19.76 -15.65
N SER A 207 1.71 -18.64 -14.95
CA SER A 207 3.00 -17.98 -14.75
C SER A 207 3.93 -18.93 -14.01
N LYS A 208 5.16 -19.12 -14.48
CA LYS A 208 6.20 -19.79 -13.69
C LYS A 208 6.47 -18.94 -12.43
N PRO A 209 6.75 -19.57 -11.28
CA PRO A 209 7.20 -18.83 -10.10
C PRO A 209 8.46 -18.03 -10.44
N MET A 210 8.44 -16.72 -10.20
CA MET A 210 9.59 -15.83 -10.34
C MET A 210 10.21 -15.53 -8.98
N THR A 211 11.52 -15.35 -8.94
CA THR A 211 12.25 -14.82 -7.77
C THR A 211 11.96 -13.34 -7.57
N MET A 212 12.23 -12.79 -6.38
CA MET A 212 12.04 -11.36 -6.09
C MET A 212 12.86 -10.46 -7.04
N LYS A 213 14.11 -10.86 -7.32
CA LYS A 213 14.98 -10.16 -8.26
C LYS A 213 14.38 -10.14 -9.66
N GLU A 214 13.88 -11.28 -10.14
CA GLU A 214 13.21 -11.38 -11.45
C GLU A 214 11.92 -10.55 -11.50
N LYS A 215 11.13 -10.52 -10.41
CA LYS A 215 9.93 -9.67 -10.31
C LYS A 215 10.30 -8.19 -10.42
N LEU A 216 11.34 -7.76 -9.71
CA LEU A 216 11.81 -6.38 -9.75
C LEU A 216 12.39 -6.02 -11.13
N GLU A 217 13.16 -6.91 -11.74
CA GLU A 217 13.64 -6.73 -13.12
C GLU A 217 12.48 -6.68 -14.12
N ALA A 218 11.46 -7.51 -13.95
CA ALA A 218 10.28 -7.49 -14.81
C ALA A 218 9.49 -6.19 -14.67
N ILE A 219 9.33 -5.64 -13.46
CA ILE A 219 8.75 -4.31 -13.25
C ILE A 219 9.59 -3.24 -13.97
N LYS A 220 10.91 -3.26 -13.79
CA LYS A 220 11.82 -2.31 -14.46
C LYS A 220 11.77 -2.41 -15.99
N ARG A 221 11.58 -3.63 -16.54
CA ARG A 221 11.41 -3.84 -17.98
C ARG A 221 10.05 -3.35 -18.48
N LYS A 222 8.96 -3.61 -17.75
CA LYS A 222 7.63 -3.10 -18.06
C LYS A 222 7.57 -1.58 -18.05
N GLN A 223 8.34 -0.92 -17.17
CA GLN A 223 8.50 0.53 -17.17
C GLN A 223 9.16 1.07 -18.44
N ALA A 224 9.86 0.23 -19.22
CA ALA A 224 10.51 0.61 -20.48
C ALA A 224 9.65 0.31 -21.73
N GLU A 225 8.53 -0.41 -21.60
CA GLU A 225 7.71 -0.86 -22.73
C GLU A 225 6.23 -0.53 -22.49
N GLN A 226 5.67 0.47 -23.21
CA GLN A 226 4.23 0.77 -23.23
C GLN A 226 3.64 0.54 -24.62
N ALA A 227 2.73 -0.44 -24.76
CA ALA A 227 1.53 -0.36 -25.62
C ALA A 227 0.68 -1.66 -25.64
N THR A 228 -0.62 -1.50 -25.37
CA THR A 228 -1.82 -2.24 -25.89
C THR A 228 -1.93 -3.75 -25.60
N THR A 229 -3.10 -4.38 -25.35
CA THR A 229 -4.33 -4.42 -26.17
C THR A 229 -5.54 -5.07 -25.46
N ASP A 230 -6.72 -4.67 -25.95
CA ASP A 230 -8.08 -5.26 -26.10
C ASP A 230 -8.63 -6.51 -25.40
N SER A 231 -9.95 -6.42 -25.20
CA SER A 231 -10.89 -7.30 -24.49
C SER A 231 -11.59 -8.37 -25.36
N SER A 232 -12.04 -9.46 -24.75
CA SER A 232 -13.46 -9.92 -24.85
C SER A 232 -13.79 -11.14 -23.97
N THR A 233 -14.83 -10.96 -23.15
CA THR A 233 -15.91 -11.85 -22.68
C THR A 233 -15.61 -13.26 -22.13
N ALA A 234 -15.67 -13.43 -20.80
CA ALA A 234 -16.56 -14.36 -20.05
C ALA A 234 -16.10 -14.65 -18.59
N GLU A 235 -17.10 -14.87 -17.72
CA GLU A 235 -17.12 -15.14 -16.26
C GLU A 235 -16.53 -14.05 -15.34
N LYS A 236 -17.44 -13.20 -14.83
CA LYS A 236 -17.15 -12.08 -13.93
C LYS A 236 -16.75 -12.59 -12.54
N VAL A 237 -15.44 -12.62 -12.24
CA VAL A 237 -14.96 -12.85 -10.87
C VAL A 237 -14.44 -11.55 -10.28
N ASN A 238 -14.81 -11.26 -9.03
CA ASN A 238 -14.34 -10.10 -8.29
C ASN A 238 -12.81 -10.22 -8.07
N PRO A 239 -11.98 -9.29 -8.60
CA PRO A 239 -10.53 -9.34 -8.44
C PRO A 239 -10.07 -9.28 -6.97
N PHE A 240 -10.84 -8.62 -6.08
CA PHE A 240 -10.55 -8.67 -4.63
C PHE A 240 -10.65 -10.10 -4.09
N GLN A 241 -11.62 -10.90 -4.57
CA GLN A 241 -11.78 -12.29 -4.15
C GLN A 241 -10.65 -13.19 -4.66
N LYS A 242 -10.19 -12.97 -5.91
CA LYS A 242 -9.02 -13.69 -6.46
C LYS A 242 -7.74 -13.35 -5.69
N ARG A 243 -7.48 -12.07 -5.44
CA ARG A 243 -6.33 -11.64 -4.64
C ARG A 243 -6.37 -12.18 -3.21
N ALA A 244 -7.55 -12.21 -2.58
CA ALA A 244 -7.72 -12.81 -1.26
C ALA A 244 -7.25 -14.28 -1.23
N SER A 245 -7.52 -15.06 -2.29
CA SER A 245 -7.03 -16.45 -2.39
C SER A 245 -5.51 -16.59 -2.50
N LYS A 246 -4.81 -15.50 -2.86
CA LYS A 246 -3.35 -15.40 -3.00
C LYS A 246 -2.72 -14.45 -2.00
N CYS A 247 -3.46 -14.07 -0.96
CA CYS A 247 -3.06 -13.06 0.01
C CYS A 247 -1.71 -13.36 0.68
N ALA A 248 -1.46 -14.62 1.04
CA ALA A 248 -0.20 -15.02 1.68
C ALA A 248 1.01 -14.83 0.75
N ASP A 249 0.89 -15.29 -0.51
CA ASP A 249 1.95 -15.17 -1.52
C ASP A 249 2.26 -13.68 -1.78
N ILE A 250 1.22 -12.87 -2.01
CA ILE A 250 1.36 -11.44 -2.29
C ILE A 250 1.92 -10.67 -1.07
N SER A 251 1.46 -10.98 0.14
CA SER A 251 1.96 -10.34 1.37
C SER A 251 3.42 -10.68 1.63
N SER A 252 3.83 -11.92 1.34
CA SER A 252 5.24 -12.33 1.45
C SER A 252 6.13 -11.60 0.44
N ASP A 253 5.64 -11.39 -0.79
CA ASP A 253 6.35 -10.60 -1.79
C ASP A 253 6.49 -9.13 -1.36
N LEU A 254 5.40 -8.52 -0.89
CA LEU A 254 5.41 -7.15 -0.39
C LEU A 254 6.35 -6.97 0.79
N LEU A 255 6.35 -7.91 1.73
CA LEU A 255 7.28 -7.90 2.86
C LEU A 255 8.73 -7.92 2.37
N GLY A 256 9.11 -8.92 1.57
CA GLY A 256 10.47 -9.04 1.04
C GLY A 256 10.91 -7.83 0.21
N PHE A 257 9.97 -7.17 -0.48
CA PHE A 257 10.24 -5.94 -1.21
C PHE A 257 10.53 -4.74 -0.28
N ILE A 258 9.71 -4.52 0.75
CA ILE A 258 9.95 -3.40 1.69
C ILE A 258 11.19 -3.61 2.56
N GLU A 259 11.66 -4.85 2.75
CA GLU A 259 12.93 -5.13 3.43
C GLU A 259 14.11 -4.43 2.74
N VAL A 260 14.13 -4.43 1.40
CA VAL A 260 15.19 -3.76 0.62
C VAL A 260 15.23 -2.26 0.91
N TYR A 261 14.07 -1.61 0.98
CA TYR A 261 13.97 -0.19 1.31
C TYR A 261 14.31 0.10 2.77
N TRP A 262 13.97 -0.81 3.67
CA TRP A 262 14.37 -0.68 5.06
C TRP A 262 15.89 -0.74 5.22
N GLU A 263 16.57 -1.68 4.54
CA GLU A 263 18.04 -1.79 4.58
C GLU A 263 18.69 -0.47 4.14
N ILE A 264 18.30 0.04 2.96
CA ILE A 264 18.77 1.32 2.42
C ILE A 264 18.52 2.45 3.42
N ALA A 265 17.29 2.56 3.95
CA ALA A 265 16.92 3.64 4.87
C ALA A 265 17.69 3.57 6.21
N THR A 266 17.94 2.38 6.74
CA THR A 266 18.72 2.22 7.98
C THR A 266 20.21 2.49 7.80
N GLU A 267 20.76 2.22 6.62
CA GLU A 267 22.12 2.61 6.25
C GLU A 267 22.24 4.14 6.18
N ILE A 268 21.31 4.82 5.50
CA ILE A 268 21.26 6.28 5.43
C ILE A 268 21.20 6.90 6.83
N GLN A 269 20.34 6.37 7.71
CA GLN A 269 20.27 6.83 9.10
C GLN A 269 21.60 6.64 9.84
N SER A 270 22.29 5.51 9.63
CA SER A 270 23.55 5.22 10.31
C SER A 270 24.71 6.09 9.83
N ASN A 271 24.68 6.53 8.57
CA ASN A 271 25.68 7.43 7.98
C ASN A 271 25.41 8.92 8.26
N SER A 272 24.27 9.25 8.88
CA SER A 272 23.87 10.62 9.22
C SER A 272 24.18 11.00 10.69
N VAL A 273 24.74 10.08 11.47
CA VAL A 273 25.14 10.24 12.89
C VAL A 273 26.61 10.61 13.00
#